data_AF-A0AAW0MLT6-F1
#
_entry.id   AF-A0AAW0MLT6-F1
#
_cell.length_a   1.000
_cell.length_b   1.000
_cell.length_c   1.000
_cell.angle_alpha   90.00
_cell.angle_beta   90.00
_cell.angle_gamma   90.00
#
_symmetry.space_group_name_H-M   'P 1'
#
loop_
_entity.id
_entity.type
_entity.pdbx_description
1 polymer ?
#
loop_
_entity_poly.entity_id
_entity_poly.type
_entity_poly.pdbx_seq_one_letter_code
_entity_poly.pdbx_strand_id
1 'polypeptide(L)'
;MLDYQPPQFKLDPRLARLLGIHTQTRSCIIQALWQYVKTNKLQDSHDKEYINCDKYFQQIFDCPRLKFSEIPQRLTNLLLPPDPIVINHVISVDPNDQKKTACYDIDVEVEDPLKSQMSSFLLSTANQQEIASLDNKIHETIESINQLKIQRDFMLSFSRDPKGYIQDWLKSQSRDLKLMTDVVGNPEEERRAAFYHEPWSQEAVSRYFYCKIQQRRQELEQALAVRNT
;
A
#
# COMPACT_ATOMS: atom_id res chain seq x y z
N MET A 1 25.32 -13.13 30.93
CA MET A 1 24.66 -14.31 30.33
C MET A 1 24.93 -14.21 28.84
N LEU A 2 25.29 -15.28 28.13
CA LEU A 2 25.45 -15.19 26.67
C LEU A 2 24.08 -14.83 26.08
N ASP A 3 23.97 -13.68 25.42
CA ASP A 3 22.74 -13.22 24.80
C ASP A 3 22.55 -13.95 23.46
N TYR A 4 22.02 -15.17 23.53
CA TYR A 4 21.66 -15.92 22.32
C TYR A 4 20.50 -15.22 21.61
N GLN A 5 20.77 -14.66 20.43
CA GLN A 5 19.77 -14.08 19.54
C GLN A 5 19.79 -14.81 18.19
N PRO A 6 18.77 -15.64 17.87
CA PRO A 6 17.54 -15.92 18.64
C PRO A 6 17.77 -16.83 19.87
N PRO A 7 16.82 -16.84 20.84
CA PRO A 7 16.97 -17.62 22.07
C PRO A 7 17.10 -19.11 21.78
N GLN A 8 18.17 -19.71 22.31
CA GLN A 8 18.43 -21.14 22.28
C GLN A 8 17.88 -21.81 23.54
N PHE A 9 17.43 -23.05 23.39
CA PHE A 9 16.85 -23.85 24.46
C PHE A 9 17.56 -25.20 24.55
N LYS A 10 17.77 -25.67 25.76
CA LYS A 10 18.23 -27.03 26.04
C LYS A 10 17.05 -27.98 26.00
N LEU A 11 17.18 -29.06 25.26
CA LEU A 11 16.12 -30.08 25.17
C LEU A 11 16.18 -31.03 26.37
N ASP A 12 15.03 -31.56 26.78
CA ASP A 12 14.98 -32.71 27.71
C ASP A 12 15.90 -33.84 27.22
N PRO A 13 16.67 -34.51 28.09
CA PRO A 13 17.65 -35.52 27.70
C PRO A 13 17.07 -36.64 26.80
N ARG A 14 15.80 -37.00 26.98
CA ARG A 14 15.13 -38.01 26.14
C ARG A 14 14.90 -37.48 24.72
N LEU A 15 14.42 -36.25 24.62
CA LEU A 15 14.18 -35.59 23.35
C LEU A 15 15.49 -35.24 22.62
N ALA A 16 16.50 -34.81 23.38
CA ALA A 16 17.83 -34.51 22.86
C ALA A 16 18.48 -35.73 22.21
N ARG A 17 18.41 -36.90 22.88
CA ARG A 17 18.92 -38.16 22.35
C ARG A 17 18.16 -38.62 21.10
N LEU A 18 16.86 -38.37 21.04
CA LEU A 18 16.03 -38.76 19.88
C LEU A 18 16.32 -37.91 18.65
N LEU A 19 16.42 -36.60 18.82
CA LEU A 19 16.65 -35.65 17.73
C LEU A 19 18.14 -35.48 17.38
N GLY A 20 19.04 -35.95 18.24
CA GLY A 20 20.48 -35.73 18.10
C GLY A 20 20.90 -34.28 18.36
N ILE A 21 20.06 -33.51 19.08
CA ILE A 21 20.23 -32.07 19.28
C ILE A 21 20.22 -31.77 20.77
N HIS A 22 21.29 -31.16 21.29
CA HIS A 22 21.38 -30.84 22.71
C HIS A 22 20.81 -29.45 23.04
N THR A 23 21.20 -28.44 22.27
CA THR A 23 20.81 -27.04 22.45
C THR A 23 20.59 -26.41 21.08
N GLN A 24 19.41 -25.85 20.83
CA GLN A 24 19.07 -25.22 19.54
C GLN A 24 17.94 -24.21 19.68
N THR A 25 17.66 -23.47 18.60
CA THR A 25 16.51 -22.58 18.51
C THR A 25 15.19 -23.36 18.42
N ARG A 26 14.09 -22.78 18.93
CA ARG A 26 12.76 -23.43 18.89
C ARG A 26 12.35 -23.83 17.46
N SER A 27 12.67 -23.01 16.47
CA SER A 27 12.38 -23.27 15.06
C SER A 27 13.12 -24.51 14.54
N CYS A 28 14.44 -24.62 14.81
CA CYS A 28 15.22 -25.79 14.44
C CYS A 28 14.72 -27.06 15.12
N ILE A 29 14.33 -26.98 16.41
CA ILE A 29 13.83 -28.13 17.16
C ILE A 29 12.52 -28.65 16.55
N ILE A 30 11.59 -27.76 16.20
CA ILE A 30 10.33 -28.13 15.53
C ILE A 30 10.61 -28.75 14.16
N GLN A 31 11.56 -28.20 13.39
CA GLN A 31 11.95 -28.77 12.10
C GLN A 31 12.57 -30.16 12.23
N ALA A 32 13.47 -30.37 13.20
CA ALA A 32 14.08 -31.67 13.47
C ALA A 32 13.03 -32.70 13.89
N LEU A 33 12.08 -32.30 14.74
CA LEU A 33 10.96 -33.14 15.13
C LEU A 33 10.08 -33.51 13.94
N TRP A 34 9.82 -32.55 13.05
CA TRP A 34 9.08 -32.80 11.81
C TRP A 34 9.83 -33.74 10.86
N GLN A 35 11.15 -33.58 10.76
CA GLN A 35 12.00 -34.46 9.98
C GLN A 35 11.96 -35.89 10.53
N TYR A 36 12.01 -36.07 11.85
CA TYR A 36 11.85 -37.38 12.49
C TYR A 36 10.50 -38.03 12.15
N VAL A 37 9.41 -37.26 12.26
CA VAL A 37 8.04 -37.73 11.93
C VAL A 37 7.95 -38.19 10.48
N LYS A 38 8.55 -37.44 9.55
CA LYS A 38 8.60 -37.81 8.13
C LYS A 38 9.43 -39.04 7.86
N THR A 39 10.64 -39.12 8.42
CA THR A 39 11.56 -40.26 8.20
C THR A 39 10.96 -41.57 8.69
N ASN A 40 10.29 -41.54 9.86
CA ASN A 40 9.67 -42.72 10.45
C ASN A 40 8.21 -42.96 10.00
N LYS A 41 7.70 -42.16 9.06
CA LYS A 41 6.32 -42.25 8.53
C LYS A 41 5.25 -42.31 9.62
N LEU A 42 5.42 -41.48 10.65
CA LEU A 42 4.53 -41.44 11.82
C LEU A 42 3.26 -40.63 11.60
N GLN A 43 3.13 -39.96 10.45
CA GLN A 43 1.90 -39.25 10.08
C GLN A 43 0.80 -40.25 9.72
N ASP A 44 -0.40 -40.01 10.24
CA ASP A 44 -1.57 -40.85 9.93
C ASP A 44 -1.96 -40.72 8.45
N SER A 45 -2.28 -41.85 7.81
CA SER A 45 -2.65 -41.92 6.39
C SER A 45 -4.04 -41.36 6.11
N HIS A 46 -4.95 -41.44 7.08
CA HIS A 46 -6.34 -40.99 6.95
C HIS A 46 -6.50 -39.53 7.40
N ASP A 47 -5.78 -39.12 8.43
CA ASP A 47 -5.87 -37.77 8.98
C ASP A 47 -4.49 -37.13 9.17
N LYS A 48 -4.09 -36.33 8.18
CA LYS A 48 -2.77 -35.71 8.12
C LYS A 48 -2.49 -34.70 9.25
N GLU A 49 -3.50 -34.31 10.03
CA GLU A 49 -3.30 -33.46 11.21
C GLU A 49 -2.73 -34.21 12.41
N TYR A 50 -2.86 -35.54 12.42
CA TYR A 50 -2.42 -36.39 13.53
C TYR A 50 -1.14 -37.15 13.21
N ILE A 51 -0.35 -37.28 14.27
CA ILE A 51 0.88 -38.07 14.33
C ILE A 51 0.62 -39.24 15.28
N ASN A 52 0.87 -40.44 14.77
CA ASN A 52 0.87 -41.66 15.55
C ASN A 52 2.22 -41.77 16.25
N CYS A 53 2.23 -41.54 17.56
CA CYS A 53 3.45 -41.55 18.35
C CYS A 53 4.03 -42.96 18.40
N ASP A 54 5.28 -43.12 17.98
CA ASP A 54 6.03 -44.35 18.19
C ASP A 54 6.41 -44.53 19.67
N LYS A 55 7.11 -45.62 19.99
CA LYS A 55 7.52 -45.93 21.37
C LYS A 55 8.34 -44.80 22.01
N TYR A 56 9.12 -44.06 21.23
CA TYR A 56 9.96 -42.97 21.73
C TYR A 56 9.18 -41.67 21.93
N PHE A 57 8.29 -41.33 20.99
CA PHE A 57 7.38 -40.19 21.13
C PHE A 57 6.40 -40.39 22.28
N GLN A 58 5.90 -41.61 22.49
CA GLN A 58 5.04 -41.93 23.63
C GLN A 58 5.76 -41.73 24.96
N GLN A 59 7.06 -42.05 25.05
CA GLN A 59 7.87 -41.82 26.25
C GLN A 59 8.19 -40.35 26.55
N ILE A 60 8.06 -39.47 25.55
CA ILE A 60 8.40 -38.04 25.67
C ILE A 60 7.13 -37.19 25.85
N PHE A 61 6.10 -37.46 25.05
CA PHE A 61 4.86 -36.69 25.02
C PHE A 61 3.73 -37.33 25.84
N ASP A 62 3.93 -38.54 26.36
CA ASP A 62 2.96 -39.32 27.15
C ASP A 62 1.58 -39.46 26.46
N CYS A 63 1.57 -39.47 25.12
CA CYS A 63 0.36 -39.53 24.30
C CYS A 63 0.54 -40.53 23.15
N PRO A 64 -0.45 -41.43 22.89
CA PRO A 64 -0.38 -42.39 21.78
C PRO A 64 -0.60 -41.73 20.41
N ARG A 65 -1.36 -40.64 20.38
CA ARG A 65 -1.67 -39.85 19.18
C ARG A 65 -1.58 -38.38 19.54
N LEU A 66 -0.95 -37.59 18.66
CA LEU A 66 -0.67 -36.17 18.89
C LEU A 66 -1.11 -35.36 17.67
N LYS A 67 -1.76 -34.21 17.90
CA LYS A 67 -2.08 -33.27 16.82
C LYS A 67 -0.91 -32.32 16.54
N PHE A 68 -0.63 -32.01 15.27
CA PHE A 68 0.50 -31.13 14.91
C PHE A 68 0.43 -29.75 15.57
N SER A 69 -0.77 -29.18 15.73
CA SER A 69 -0.98 -27.89 16.40
C SER A 69 -0.62 -27.88 17.88
N GLU A 70 -0.58 -29.05 18.53
CA GLU A 70 -0.27 -29.19 19.95
C GLU A 70 1.24 -29.29 20.22
N ILE A 71 2.03 -29.64 19.19
CA ILE A 71 3.49 -29.82 19.30
C ILE A 71 4.16 -28.58 19.90
N PRO A 72 3.91 -27.33 19.43
CA PRO A 72 4.60 -26.18 19.98
C PRO A 72 4.30 -25.95 21.47
N GLN A 73 3.07 -26.25 21.91
CA GLN A 73 2.67 -26.10 23.31
C GLN A 73 3.33 -27.17 24.19
N ARG A 74 3.23 -28.44 23.78
CA ARG A 74 3.85 -29.56 24.49
C ARG A 74 5.37 -29.46 24.55
N LEU A 75 5.99 -28.97 23.47
CA LEU A 75 7.43 -28.75 23.39
C LEU A 75 7.89 -27.69 24.41
N THR A 76 7.10 -26.66 24.68
CA THR A 76 7.45 -25.61 25.67
C THR A 76 7.84 -26.20 27.03
N ASN A 77 7.16 -27.26 27.47
CA ASN A 77 7.44 -27.91 28.76
C ASN A 77 8.72 -28.78 28.75
N LEU A 78 9.25 -29.09 27.56
CA LEU A 78 10.44 -29.91 27.34
C LEU A 78 11.67 -29.05 26.95
N LEU A 79 11.48 -27.73 26.84
CA LEU A 79 12.52 -26.76 26.54
C LEU A 79 12.95 -26.09 27.85
N LEU A 80 14.17 -26.40 28.29
CA LEU A 80 14.80 -25.82 29.46
C LEU A 80 15.69 -24.64 29.05
N PRO A 81 15.94 -23.68 29.95
CA PRO A 81 16.99 -22.69 29.72
C PRO A 81 18.33 -23.41 29.48
N PRO A 82 19.20 -22.88 28.60
CA PRO A 82 20.52 -23.44 28.37
C PRO A 82 21.33 -23.43 29.67
N ASP A 83 22.14 -24.47 29.88
CA ASP A 83 22.96 -24.58 31.08
C ASP A 83 23.96 -23.41 31.15
N PRO A 84 24.20 -22.83 32.34
CA PRO A 84 25.22 -21.82 32.48
C PRO A 84 26.61 -22.43 32.22
N ILE A 85 27.49 -21.66 31.59
CA ILE A 85 28.89 -22.04 31.45
C ILE A 85 29.55 -21.93 32.83
N VAL A 86 29.85 -23.07 33.46
CA VAL A 86 30.52 -23.14 34.77
C VAL A 86 32.00 -23.45 34.56
N ILE A 87 32.87 -22.50 34.91
CA ILE A 87 34.33 -22.66 34.85
C ILE A 87 34.84 -22.95 36.26
N ASN A 88 35.18 -24.22 36.52
CA ASN A 88 35.77 -24.64 37.80
C ASN A 88 37.30 -24.50 37.75
N HIS A 89 37.85 -23.48 38.41
CA HIS A 89 39.29 -23.28 38.52
C HIS A 89 39.78 -23.60 39.94
N VAL A 90 40.55 -24.69 40.09
CA VAL A 90 41.17 -25.06 41.37
C VAL A 90 42.50 -24.33 41.51
N ILE A 91 42.61 -23.47 42.52
CA ILE A 91 43.83 -22.71 42.80
C ILE A 91 44.85 -23.65 43.47
N SER A 92 45.95 -23.94 42.77
CA SER A 92 47.11 -24.64 43.36
C SER A 92 48.07 -23.62 43.98
N VAL A 93 48.58 -23.92 45.18
CA VAL A 93 49.51 -23.06 45.94
C VAL A 93 50.98 -23.41 45.68
N ASP A 94 51.24 -24.39 44.81
CA ASP A 94 52.59 -24.86 44.52
C ASP A 94 53.40 -23.81 43.73
N PRO A 95 54.59 -23.40 44.20
CA PRO A 95 55.41 -22.38 43.53
C PRO A 95 55.84 -22.74 42.10
N ASN A 96 55.79 -24.03 41.75
CA ASN A 96 56.22 -24.56 40.46
C ASN A 96 55.10 -24.63 39.40
N ASP A 97 53.84 -24.35 39.78
CA ASP A 97 52.65 -24.54 38.92
C ASP A 97 51.98 -23.21 38.48
N GLN A 98 52.67 -22.08 38.67
CA GLN A 98 52.12 -20.71 38.54
C GLN A 98 51.72 -20.25 37.12
N LYS A 99 51.74 -21.12 36.10
CA LYS A 99 51.54 -20.72 34.69
C LYS A 99 50.67 -21.67 33.86
N LYS A 100 49.62 -22.25 34.44
CA LYS A 100 48.57 -22.89 33.62
C LYS A 100 47.47 -21.87 33.30
N THR A 101 47.65 -21.09 32.24
CA THR A 101 46.56 -20.29 31.68
C THR A 101 45.53 -21.25 31.10
N ALA A 102 44.37 -21.38 31.74
CA ALA A 102 43.26 -22.13 31.20
C ALA A 102 42.56 -21.28 30.13
N CYS A 103 42.77 -21.63 28.87
CA CYS A 103 42.06 -21.04 27.74
C CYS A 103 40.80 -21.85 27.45
N TYR A 104 39.65 -21.19 27.34
CA TYR A 104 38.37 -21.81 26.99
C TYR A 104 37.89 -21.22 25.67
N ASP A 105 37.78 -22.05 24.64
CA ASP A 105 37.16 -21.68 23.37
C ASP A 105 35.64 -21.85 23.51
N ILE A 106 34.90 -20.76 23.28
CA ILE A 106 33.43 -20.73 23.36
C ILE A 106 32.91 -20.28 21.99
N ASP A 107 32.19 -21.17 21.31
CA ASP A 107 31.52 -20.85 20.06
C ASP A 107 30.31 -19.95 20.32
N VAL A 108 30.26 -18.79 19.66
CA VAL A 108 29.17 -17.82 19.76
C VAL A 108 28.53 -17.65 18.38
N GLU A 109 27.22 -17.84 18.30
CA GLU A 109 26.47 -17.51 17.08
C GLU A 109 26.40 -15.98 16.93
N VAL A 110 26.86 -15.48 15.79
CA VAL A 110 26.83 -14.06 15.45
C VAL A 110 25.73 -13.83 14.42
N GLU A 111 25.04 -12.68 14.48
CA GLU A 111 24.08 -12.32 13.43
C GLU A 111 24.74 -12.30 12.04
N ASP A 112 24.00 -12.76 11.04
CA ASP A 112 24.44 -12.75 9.65
C ASP A 112 24.72 -11.29 9.20
N PRO A 113 25.97 -10.94 8.81
CA PRO A 113 26.31 -9.60 8.37
C PRO A 113 25.50 -9.12 7.15
N LEU A 114 24.93 -10.04 6.36
CA LEU A 114 24.04 -9.69 5.25
C LEU A 114 22.74 -9.02 5.70
N LYS A 115 22.20 -9.36 6.88
CA LYS A 115 20.98 -8.71 7.40
C LYS A 115 21.16 -7.21 7.58
N SER A 116 22.32 -6.80 8.10
CA SER A 116 22.66 -5.38 8.29
C SER A 116 22.77 -4.65 6.95
N GLN A 117 23.40 -5.29 5.96
CA GLN A 117 23.52 -4.74 4.60
C GLN A 117 22.16 -4.60 3.92
N MET A 118 21.30 -5.62 4.01
CA MET A 118 19.95 -5.59 3.46
C MET A 118 19.08 -4.52 4.12
N SER A 119 19.17 -4.37 5.45
CA SER A 119 18.45 -3.32 6.17
C SER A 119 18.91 -1.93 5.72
N SER A 120 20.22 -1.74 5.56
CA SER A 120 20.79 -0.48 5.05
C SER A 120 20.32 -0.18 3.62
N PHE A 121 20.21 -1.19 2.76
CA PHE A 121 19.69 -1.04 1.40
C PHE A 121 18.19 -0.70 1.37
N LEU A 122 17.38 -1.32 2.22
CA LEU A 122 15.94 -1.01 2.31
C LEU A 122 15.69 0.39 2.86
N LEU A 123 16.55 0.86 3.77
CA LEU A 123 16.51 2.20 4.33
C LEU A 123 17.16 3.25 3.42
N SER A 124 17.95 2.85 2.42
CA SER A 124 18.48 3.74 1.39
C SER A 124 17.40 4.11 0.37
N THR A 125 16.32 4.72 0.84
CA THR A 125 15.35 5.46 0.03
C THR A 125 15.78 6.91 -0.19
N ALA A 126 17.02 7.25 0.19
CA ALA A 126 17.58 8.61 0.15
C ALA A 126 17.41 9.33 -1.20
N ASN A 127 17.35 8.58 -2.31
CA ASN A 127 17.23 9.18 -3.64
C ASN A 127 15.78 9.44 -4.07
N GLN A 128 14.76 9.02 -3.30
CA GLN A 128 13.36 9.23 -3.66
C GLN A 128 12.98 10.71 -3.67
N GLN A 129 13.53 11.52 -2.75
CA GLN A 129 13.26 12.95 -2.71
C GLN A 129 13.88 13.68 -3.92
N GLU A 130 15.09 13.30 -4.31
CA GLU A 130 15.75 13.86 -5.48
C GLU A 130 15.02 13.48 -6.78
N ILE A 131 14.60 12.22 -6.91
CA ILE A 131 13.78 11.75 -8.04
C ILE A 131 12.47 12.56 -8.11
N ALA A 132 11.75 12.73 -7.00
CA ALA A 132 10.52 13.51 -6.97
C ALA A 132 10.75 14.99 -7.37
N SER A 133 11.88 15.57 -6.97
CA SER A 133 12.24 16.94 -7.37
C SER A 133 12.53 17.06 -8.87
N LEU A 134 13.20 16.07 -9.45
CA LEU A 134 13.47 15.99 -10.87
C LEU A 134 12.17 15.80 -11.66
N ASP A 135 11.25 14.96 -11.16
CA ASP A 135 9.94 14.76 -11.77
C ASP A 135 9.13 16.06 -11.78
N ASN A 136 9.10 16.82 -10.68
CA ASN A 136 8.44 18.13 -10.66
C ASN A 136 9.03 19.09 -11.69
N LYS A 137 10.36 19.13 -11.80
CA LYS A 137 11.05 19.97 -12.79
C LYS A 137 10.73 19.56 -14.23
N ILE A 138 10.59 18.26 -14.49
CA ILE A 138 10.14 17.74 -15.79
C ILE A 138 8.72 18.24 -16.09
N HIS A 139 7.80 18.17 -15.13
CA HIS A 139 6.42 18.64 -15.31
C HIS A 139 6.36 20.14 -15.60
N GLU A 140 7.07 20.97 -14.82
CA GLU A 140 7.15 22.42 -15.06
C GLU A 140 7.70 22.76 -16.45
N THR A 141 8.74 22.02 -16.88
CA THR A 141 9.34 22.21 -18.20
C THR A 141 8.36 21.83 -19.32
N ILE A 142 7.61 20.74 -19.16
CA ILE A 142 6.58 20.32 -20.13
C ILE A 142 5.46 21.36 -20.22
N GLU A 143 5.02 21.91 -19.09
CA GLU A 143 4.00 22.96 -19.09
C GLU A 143 4.49 24.21 -19.83
N SER A 144 5.73 24.64 -19.56
CA SER A 144 6.36 25.77 -20.26
C SER A 144 6.45 25.52 -21.78
N ILE A 145 6.86 24.31 -22.20
CA ILE A 145 6.89 23.93 -23.61
C ILE A 145 5.50 24.01 -24.24
N ASN A 146 4.46 23.54 -23.54
CA ASN A 146 3.09 23.60 -24.05
C ASN A 146 2.59 25.04 -24.19
N GLN A 147 2.87 25.91 -23.22
CA GLN A 147 2.53 27.33 -23.31
C GLN A 147 3.24 28.01 -24.50
N LEU A 148 4.54 27.75 -24.67
CA LEU A 148 5.31 28.27 -25.80
C LEU A 148 4.80 27.74 -27.14
N LYS A 149 4.40 26.47 -27.20
CA LYS A 149 3.79 25.87 -28.39
C LYS A 149 2.49 26.59 -28.76
N ILE A 150 1.59 26.82 -27.79
CA ILE A 150 0.33 27.53 -28.03
C ILE A 150 0.60 28.95 -28.56
N GLN A 151 1.53 29.67 -27.93
CA GLN A 151 1.92 31.01 -28.38
C GLN A 151 2.51 31.00 -29.80
N ARG A 152 3.39 30.04 -30.10
CA ARG A 152 3.96 29.87 -31.43
C ARG A 152 2.88 29.57 -32.47
N ASP A 153 1.98 28.63 -32.18
CA ASP A 153 0.92 28.22 -33.10
C ASP A 153 -0.08 29.37 -33.33
N PHE A 154 -0.37 30.18 -32.31
CA PHE A 154 -1.13 31.43 -32.44
C PHE A 154 -0.47 32.39 -33.43
N MET A 155 0.81 32.71 -33.21
CA MET A 155 1.55 33.66 -34.04
C MET A 155 1.71 33.15 -35.48
N LEU A 156 1.93 31.84 -35.65
CA LEU A 156 2.01 31.21 -36.97
C LEU A 156 0.66 31.27 -37.70
N SER A 157 -0.45 30.99 -37.01
CA SER A 157 -1.78 31.04 -37.61
C SER A 157 -2.13 32.45 -38.07
N PHE A 158 -1.81 33.46 -37.25
CA PHE A 158 -1.95 34.87 -37.62
C PHE A 158 -1.10 35.25 -38.84
N SER A 159 0.15 34.79 -38.89
CA SER A 159 1.06 35.11 -40.01
C SER A 159 0.65 34.49 -41.35
N ARG A 160 -0.09 33.37 -41.34
CA ARG A 160 -0.52 32.65 -42.55
C ARG A 160 -1.76 33.26 -43.19
N ASP A 161 -2.79 33.58 -42.40
CA ASP A 161 -4.00 34.28 -42.85
C ASP A 161 -4.49 35.24 -41.77
N PRO A 162 -3.96 36.47 -41.71
CA PRO A 162 -4.30 37.40 -40.63
C PRO A 162 -5.77 37.82 -40.65
N LYS A 163 -6.40 37.90 -41.83
CA LYS A 163 -7.79 38.35 -41.95
C LYS A 163 -8.76 37.28 -41.46
N GLY A 164 -8.61 36.04 -41.94
CA GLY A 164 -9.43 34.92 -41.48
C GLY A 164 -9.20 34.65 -39.99
N TYR A 165 -7.94 34.66 -39.56
CA TYR A 165 -7.59 34.40 -38.16
C TYR A 165 -8.18 35.45 -37.20
N ILE A 166 -8.09 36.75 -37.49
CA ILE A 166 -8.71 37.79 -36.65
C ILE A 166 -10.23 37.59 -36.58
N GLN A 167 -10.89 37.26 -37.70
CA GLN A 167 -12.33 37.06 -37.70
C GLN A 167 -12.74 35.87 -36.82
N ASP A 168 -12.01 34.76 -36.90
CA ASP A 168 -12.30 33.58 -36.08
C ASP A 168 -11.91 33.78 -34.62
N TRP A 169 -10.84 34.54 -34.36
CA TRP A 169 -10.46 34.96 -33.01
C TRP A 169 -11.52 35.85 -32.36
N LEU A 170 -12.05 36.85 -33.07
CA LEU A 170 -13.14 37.70 -32.59
C LEU A 170 -14.42 36.89 -32.28
N LYS A 171 -14.75 35.92 -33.14
CA LYS A 171 -15.86 34.99 -32.87
C LYS A 171 -15.59 34.16 -31.62
N SER A 172 -14.38 33.64 -31.44
CA SER A 172 -14.00 32.86 -30.26
C SER A 172 -14.11 33.70 -28.99
N GLN A 173 -13.47 34.86 -28.94
CA GLN A 173 -13.52 35.78 -27.80
C GLN A 173 -14.96 36.21 -27.47
N SER A 174 -15.80 36.44 -28.48
CA SER A 174 -17.22 36.77 -28.26
C SER A 174 -17.98 35.60 -27.63
N ARG A 175 -17.74 34.36 -28.06
CA ARG A 175 -18.35 33.16 -27.44
C ARG A 175 -17.86 32.96 -26.02
N ASP A 176 -16.55 33.07 -25.79
CA ASP A 176 -15.95 32.87 -24.47
C ASP A 176 -16.47 33.93 -23.48
N LEU A 177 -16.59 35.18 -23.91
CA LEU A 177 -17.19 36.25 -23.10
C LEU A 177 -18.67 35.96 -22.77
N LYS A 178 -19.47 35.50 -23.74
CA LYS A 178 -20.87 35.12 -23.50
C LYS A 178 -20.98 33.99 -22.48
N LEU A 179 -20.10 32.99 -22.56
CA LEU A 179 -20.04 31.89 -21.59
C LEU A 179 -19.64 32.37 -20.19
N MET A 180 -18.71 33.32 -20.08
CA MET A 180 -18.28 33.85 -18.78
C MET A 180 -19.31 34.78 -18.13
N THR A 181 -20.20 35.39 -18.91
CA THR A 181 -21.15 36.42 -18.45
C THR A 181 -22.61 35.96 -18.45
N ASP A 182 -22.86 34.70 -18.82
CA ASP A 182 -24.20 34.13 -19.03
C ASP A 182 -25.09 34.97 -19.98
N VAL A 183 -24.47 35.76 -20.85
CA VAL A 183 -25.17 36.58 -21.83
C VAL A 183 -25.65 35.68 -22.96
N VAL A 184 -26.97 35.48 -23.03
CA VAL A 184 -27.63 34.68 -24.06
C VAL A 184 -28.06 35.56 -25.23
N GLY A 185 -28.06 34.98 -26.42
CA GLY A 185 -28.54 35.63 -27.64
C GLY A 185 -27.46 36.40 -28.40
N ASN A 186 -27.84 36.92 -29.56
CA ASN A 186 -26.99 37.78 -30.36
C ASN A 186 -27.81 38.98 -30.81
N PRO A 187 -27.70 40.13 -30.12
CA PRO A 187 -28.50 41.32 -30.42
C PRO A 187 -28.40 41.75 -31.88
N GLU A 188 -27.26 41.53 -32.53
CA GLU A 188 -27.07 41.87 -33.94
C GLU A 188 -27.82 40.94 -34.91
N GLU A 189 -28.01 39.67 -34.54
CA GLU A 189 -28.86 38.75 -35.32
C GLU A 189 -30.34 39.04 -35.09
N GLU A 190 -30.73 39.29 -33.83
CA GLU A 190 -32.10 39.64 -33.45
C GLU A 190 -32.60 40.92 -34.13
N ARG A 191 -31.71 41.83 -34.51
CA ARG A 191 -32.06 43.04 -35.28
C ARG A 191 -32.45 42.76 -36.74
N ARG A 192 -32.07 41.61 -37.30
CA ARG A 192 -32.28 41.30 -38.72
C ARG A 192 -33.60 40.56 -38.90
N ALA A 193 -34.40 41.00 -39.87
CA ALA A 193 -35.69 40.36 -40.18
C ALA A 193 -35.57 38.85 -40.49
N ALA A 194 -34.44 38.41 -41.04
CA ALA A 194 -34.14 37.00 -41.30
C ALA A 194 -34.27 36.12 -40.04
N PHE A 195 -33.90 36.63 -38.87
CA PHE A 195 -33.98 35.91 -37.59
C PHE A 195 -35.42 35.49 -37.26
N TYR A 196 -36.42 36.27 -37.66
CA TYR A 196 -37.83 36.00 -37.38
C TYR A 196 -38.52 35.16 -38.46
N HIS A 197 -37.81 34.75 -39.52
CA HIS A 197 -38.30 33.80 -40.51
C HIS A 197 -37.95 32.34 -40.17
N GLU A 198 -37.29 32.11 -39.03
CA GLU A 198 -36.90 30.78 -38.58
C GLU A 198 -38.12 29.93 -38.15
N PRO A 199 -38.02 28.58 -38.19
CA PRO A 199 -39.15 27.68 -37.90
C PRO A 199 -39.78 27.87 -36.51
N TRP A 200 -38.99 28.33 -35.54
CA TRP A 200 -39.46 28.59 -34.16
C TRP A 200 -40.39 29.80 -34.05
N SER A 201 -40.39 30.70 -35.03
CA SER A 201 -41.11 31.99 -34.98
C SER A 201 -42.62 31.83 -34.79
N GLN A 202 -43.26 30.94 -35.55
CA GLN A 202 -44.70 30.71 -35.50
C GLN A 202 -45.16 30.16 -34.13
N GLU A 203 -44.39 29.21 -33.60
CA GLU A 203 -44.66 28.65 -32.27
C GLU A 203 -44.40 29.71 -31.18
N ALA A 204 -43.33 30.49 -31.28
CA ALA A 204 -43.01 31.55 -30.34
C ALA A 204 -44.13 32.61 -30.27
N VAL A 205 -44.66 33.03 -31.43
CA VAL A 205 -45.81 33.95 -31.51
C VAL A 205 -47.04 33.34 -30.85
N SER A 206 -47.32 32.05 -31.09
CA SER A 206 -48.47 31.36 -30.49
C SER A 206 -48.37 31.30 -28.96
N ARG A 207 -47.19 30.94 -28.43
CA ARG A 207 -46.91 30.94 -26.99
C ARG A 207 -47.03 32.34 -26.39
N TYR A 208 -46.50 33.35 -27.09
CA TYR A 208 -46.61 34.74 -26.68
C TYR A 208 -48.07 35.20 -26.59
N PHE A 209 -48.88 34.92 -27.62
CA PHE A 209 -50.31 35.24 -27.62
C PHE A 209 -51.05 34.56 -26.46
N TYR A 210 -50.80 33.27 -26.21
CA TYR A 210 -51.39 32.55 -25.10
C TYR A 210 -51.07 33.24 -23.76
N CYS A 211 -49.79 33.52 -23.49
CA CYS A 211 -49.36 34.19 -22.26
C CYS A 211 -50.00 35.59 -22.12
N LYS A 212 -50.06 36.36 -23.22
CA LYS A 212 -50.64 37.70 -23.22
C LYS A 212 -52.15 37.69 -22.98
N ILE A 213 -52.87 36.72 -23.51
CA ILE A 213 -54.31 36.53 -23.26
C ILE A 213 -54.54 36.19 -21.78
N GLN A 214 -53.74 35.29 -21.20
CA GLN A 214 -53.85 34.94 -19.77
C GLN A 214 -53.59 36.15 -18.87
N GLN A 215 -52.56 36.94 -19.18
CA GLN A 215 -52.26 38.17 -18.46
C GLN A 215 -53.43 39.16 -18.51
N ARG A 216 -53.99 39.41 -19.72
CA ARG A 216 -55.16 40.30 -19.89
C ARG A 216 -56.39 39.79 -19.15
N ARG A 217 -56.62 38.48 -19.16
CA ARG A 217 -57.71 37.86 -18.43
C ARG A 217 -57.54 38.08 -16.92
N GLN A 218 -56.34 37.88 -16.39
CA GLN A 218 -56.03 38.10 -14.98
C GLN A 218 -56.21 39.58 -14.57
N GLU A 219 -55.77 40.52 -15.40
CA GLU A 219 -55.99 41.96 -15.19
C GLU A 219 -57.50 42.31 -15.13
N LEU A 220 -58.31 41.72 -16.02
CA LEU A 220 -59.75 41.94 -16.05
C LEU A 220 -60.47 41.31 -14.85
N GLU A 221 -60.09 40.08 -14.46
CA GLU A 221 -60.63 39.40 -13.28
C GLU A 221 -60.31 40.19 -11.99
N GLN A 222 -59.09 40.73 -11.88
CA GLN A 222 -58.71 41.62 -10.77
C GLN A 222 -59.53 42.92 -10.78
N ALA A 223 -59.68 43.58 -11.93
CA ALA A 223 -60.46 44.81 -12.05
C ALA A 223 -61.96 44.61 -11.75
N LEU A 224 -62.52 43.44 -12.10
CA LEU A 224 -63.91 43.08 -11.81
C LEU A 224 -64.11 42.68 -10.33
N ALA A 225 -63.14 42.01 -9.72
CA ALA A 225 -63.19 41.68 -8.29
C ALA A 225 -63.18 42.93 -7.40
N VAL A 226 -62.41 43.97 -7.77
CA VAL A 226 -62.38 45.28 -7.09
C VAL A 226 -63.70 46.05 -7.23
N ARG A 227 -64.52 45.74 -8.23
CA ARG A 227 -65.83 46.40 -8.46
C ARG A 227 -67.00 45.77 -7.70
N ASN A 228 -66.81 44.56 -7.15
CA ASN A 228 -67.84 43.80 -6.44
C ASN A 228 -67.64 43.77 -4.90
N THR A 229 -66.75 44.61 -4.37
CA THR A 229 -66.57 44.94 -2.94
C THR A 229 -66.92 46.39 -2.71
#